data_AF-A0A6J0A0S8-F1
#
_entry.id   AF-A0A6J0A0S8-F1
#
_cell.length_a   1.000
_cell.length_b   1.000
_cell.length_c   1.000
_cell.angle_alpha   90.00
_cell.angle_beta   90.00
_cell.angle_gamma   90.00
#
_symmetry.space_group_name_H-M   'P 1'
#
loop_
_entity.id
_entity.type
_entity.pdbx_description
1 polymer ?
#
loop_
_entity_poly.entity_id
_entity_poly.type
_entity_poly.pdbx_seq_one_letter_code
_entity_poly.pdbx_strand_id
1 'polypeptide(L)'
;MSNPQPLEEEVYDMSGARLALTLCVTKARKGSEADLDALERMFQQLGFESTMKRNPTAQQFQEELENFQQAMDARDDFISCAFVVLMAHGLEGRLKGEDEKMVELENLFEVLNNKNCRALRAKPKVYIVQACRGEHRDPGETVSGDDIVMIAKDSPQTIPTYTDTLHIYSTVEGYIAYRHDKEGSCFIQTLVDVFTERKGSILELLTEVTRRMAEAELIQEGNARKVNPEIQSTLRKRLYLQ
;
A
#
# COMPACT_ATOMS: atom_id res chain seq x y z
N MET A 1 12.11 24.00 32.87
CA MET A 1 11.54 23.10 31.84
C MET A 1 12.66 22.85 30.85
N SER A 2 13.10 21.61 30.69
CA SER A 2 14.07 21.23 29.66
C SER A 2 13.41 21.37 28.29
N ASN A 3 14.06 22.05 27.34
CA ASN A 3 13.58 22.08 25.96
C ASN A 3 13.44 20.63 25.45
N PRO A 4 12.35 20.28 24.76
CA PRO A 4 12.25 18.98 24.13
C PRO A 4 13.44 18.82 23.16
N GLN A 5 14.17 17.72 23.32
CA GLN A 5 15.24 17.36 22.39
C GLN A 5 14.61 16.89 21.08
N PRO A 6 15.15 17.28 19.92
CA PRO A 6 14.72 16.71 18.65
C PRO A 6 14.96 15.20 18.68
N LEU A 7 13.99 14.43 18.19
CA LEU A 7 14.17 13.00 17.94
C LEU A 7 15.34 12.81 16.98
N GLU A 8 16.27 11.92 17.30
CA GLU A 8 17.27 11.48 16.32
C GLU A 8 16.54 10.79 15.16
N GLU A 9 16.78 11.28 13.94
CA GLU A 9 16.10 10.75 12.76
C GLU A 9 16.71 9.41 12.35
N GLU A 10 16.10 8.32 12.82
CA GLU A 10 16.42 6.99 12.32
C GLU A 10 15.80 6.76 10.93
N VAL A 11 16.61 6.28 9.99
CA VAL A 11 16.23 6.01 8.59
C VAL A 11 16.49 4.54 8.26
N TYR A 12 15.63 3.94 7.43
CA TYR A 12 15.88 2.59 6.90
C TYR A 12 17.04 2.58 5.89
N ASP A 13 17.84 1.53 5.91
CA ASP A 13 18.91 1.34 4.93
C ASP A 13 18.33 0.92 3.56
N MET A 14 18.42 1.84 2.60
CA MET A 14 17.88 1.73 1.26
C MET A 14 18.95 1.51 0.17
N SER A 15 20.16 1.07 0.55
CA SER A 15 21.27 0.82 -0.38
C SER A 15 21.22 -0.55 -1.08
N GLY A 16 20.29 -1.41 -0.68
CA GLY A 16 20.08 -2.76 -1.24
C GLY A 16 19.01 -2.83 -2.31
N ALA A 17 18.71 -4.06 -2.73
CA ALA A 17 17.67 -4.35 -3.71
C ALA A 17 16.28 -3.97 -3.19
N ARG A 18 15.45 -3.43 -4.09
CA ARG A 18 14.07 -3.04 -3.79
C ARG A 18 13.17 -3.90 -4.65
N LEU A 19 12.27 -4.66 -4.05
CA LEU A 19 11.49 -5.65 -4.78
C LEU A 19 10.02 -5.30 -4.76
N ALA A 20 9.32 -5.51 -5.88
CA ALA A 20 7.90 -5.25 -5.98
C ALA A 20 7.14 -6.42 -6.61
N LEU A 21 6.01 -6.79 -6.02
CA LEU A 21 5.05 -7.74 -6.59
C LEU A 21 3.72 -7.03 -6.79
N THR A 22 3.18 -7.07 -8.02
CA THR A 22 1.83 -6.56 -8.31
C THR A 22 0.93 -7.71 -8.75
N LEU A 23 -0.16 -7.93 -8.02
CA LEU A 23 -1.17 -8.93 -8.31
C LEU A 23 -2.48 -8.22 -8.64
N CYS A 24 -2.95 -8.31 -9.89
CA CYS A 24 -4.10 -7.56 -10.35
C CYS A 24 -5.11 -8.43 -11.09
N VAL A 25 -6.35 -8.48 -10.60
CA VAL A 25 -7.48 -9.00 -11.37
C VAL A 25 -7.94 -7.91 -12.34
N THR A 26 -7.79 -8.11 -13.64
CA THR A 26 -8.14 -7.10 -14.68
C THR A 26 -9.49 -7.38 -15.34
N LYS A 27 -9.98 -8.63 -15.25
CA LYS A 27 -11.29 -9.02 -15.73
C LYS A 27 -12.42 -8.21 -15.08
N ALA A 28 -13.33 -7.72 -15.92
CA ALA A 28 -14.44 -6.84 -15.53
C ALA A 28 -14.00 -5.56 -14.78
N ARG A 29 -12.71 -5.21 -14.87
CA ARG A 29 -12.09 -4.11 -14.12
C ARG A 29 -11.47 -3.08 -15.07
N LYS A 30 -12.26 -2.57 -16.03
CA LYS A 30 -11.81 -1.54 -17.01
C LYS A 30 -11.04 -0.41 -16.33
N GLY A 31 -9.95 0.01 -16.95
CA GLY A 31 -9.00 0.99 -16.40
C GLY A 31 -7.87 0.35 -15.58
N SER A 32 -7.97 -0.91 -15.15
CA SER A 32 -6.89 -1.56 -14.35
C SER A 32 -5.56 -1.69 -15.09
N GLU A 33 -5.58 -1.78 -16.42
CA GLU A 33 -4.32 -1.82 -17.20
C GLU A 33 -3.59 -0.47 -17.12
N ALA A 34 -4.31 0.67 -17.10
CA ALA A 34 -3.68 1.98 -16.91
C ALA A 34 -3.04 2.10 -15.52
N ASP A 35 -3.63 1.46 -14.49
CA ASP A 35 -3.02 1.37 -13.16
C ASP A 35 -1.75 0.51 -13.18
N LEU A 36 -1.77 -0.62 -13.90
CA LEU A 36 -0.58 -1.48 -14.07
C LEU A 36 0.56 -0.73 -14.77
N ASP A 37 0.26 -0.04 -15.86
CA ASP A 37 1.24 0.74 -16.63
C ASP A 37 1.82 1.92 -15.80
N ALA A 38 1.00 2.55 -14.95
CA ALA A 38 1.46 3.59 -14.04
C ALA A 38 2.37 3.04 -12.94
N LEU A 39 2.00 1.90 -12.32
CA LEU A 39 2.80 1.24 -11.31
C LEU A 39 4.13 0.72 -11.87
N GLU A 40 4.15 0.18 -13.08
CA GLU A 40 5.38 -0.31 -13.73
C GLU A 40 6.38 0.82 -13.92
N ARG A 41 5.90 1.97 -14.45
CA ARG A 41 6.71 3.19 -14.59
C ARG A 41 7.23 3.69 -13.25
N MET A 42 6.37 3.73 -12.21
CA MET A 42 6.77 4.15 -10.87
C MET A 42 7.87 3.25 -10.31
N PHE A 43 7.69 1.93 -10.36
CA PHE A 43 8.68 0.98 -9.83
C PHE A 43 10.00 1.07 -10.59
N GLN A 44 9.96 1.18 -11.91
CA GLN A 44 11.15 1.38 -12.71
C GLN A 44 11.89 2.67 -12.32
N GLN A 45 11.18 3.79 -12.16
CA GLN A 45 11.77 5.08 -11.79
C GLN A 45 12.36 5.07 -10.37
N LEU A 46 11.75 4.32 -9.44
CA LEU A 46 12.22 4.17 -8.07
C LEU A 46 13.26 3.04 -7.89
N GLY A 47 13.70 2.40 -8.98
CA GLY A 47 14.74 1.39 -8.97
C GLY A 47 14.32 0.06 -8.35
N PHE A 48 13.05 -0.31 -8.48
CA PHE A 48 12.55 -1.61 -8.03
C PHE A 48 12.71 -2.69 -9.10
N GLU A 49 13.04 -3.90 -8.67
CA GLU A 49 12.83 -5.11 -9.46
C GLU A 49 11.37 -5.55 -9.27
N SER A 50 10.53 -5.26 -10.28
CA SER A 50 9.08 -5.51 -10.20
C SER A 50 8.64 -6.71 -11.00
N THR A 51 7.75 -7.53 -10.43
CA THR A 51 7.03 -8.61 -11.11
C THR A 51 5.52 -8.32 -11.07
N MET A 52 4.82 -8.55 -12.18
CA MET A 52 3.38 -8.34 -12.28
C MET A 52 2.64 -9.61 -12.74
N LYS A 53 1.53 -9.93 -12.09
CA LYS A 53 0.64 -11.04 -12.46
C LYS A 53 -0.79 -10.54 -12.66
N ARG A 54 -1.36 -10.91 -13.80
CA ARG A 54 -2.74 -10.58 -14.17
C ARG A 54 -3.66 -11.75 -13.86
N ASN A 55 -4.85 -11.42 -13.39
CA ASN A 55 -5.96 -12.34 -13.11
C ASN A 55 -5.60 -13.55 -12.23
N PRO A 56 -4.95 -13.34 -11.06
CA PRO A 56 -4.79 -14.42 -10.10
C PRO A 56 -6.14 -14.93 -9.60
N THR A 57 -6.29 -16.23 -9.47
CA THR A 57 -7.32 -16.86 -8.62
C THR A 57 -7.06 -16.54 -7.15
N ALA A 58 -8.04 -16.80 -6.28
CA ALA A 58 -7.87 -16.65 -4.84
C ALA A 58 -6.67 -17.47 -4.31
N GLN A 59 -6.45 -18.67 -4.85
CA GLN A 59 -5.31 -19.51 -4.53
C GLN A 59 -4.00 -18.93 -5.06
N GLN A 60 -3.99 -18.41 -6.30
CA GLN A 60 -2.78 -17.82 -6.89
C GLN A 60 -2.34 -16.54 -6.20
N PHE A 61 -3.24 -15.78 -5.56
CA PHE A 61 -2.82 -14.67 -4.70
C PHE A 61 -1.86 -15.13 -3.61
N GLN A 62 -2.18 -16.26 -2.96
CA GLN A 62 -1.34 -16.85 -1.92
C GLN A 62 -0.04 -17.41 -2.52
N GLU A 63 -0.14 -18.23 -3.56
CA GLU A 63 1.01 -18.92 -4.16
C GLU A 63 2.06 -17.95 -4.72
N GLU A 64 1.64 -16.89 -5.42
CA GLU A 64 2.57 -15.92 -5.97
C GLU A 64 3.30 -15.12 -4.87
N LEU A 65 2.63 -14.88 -3.74
CA LEU A 65 3.24 -14.20 -2.60
C LEU A 65 4.23 -15.11 -1.85
N GLU A 66 3.90 -16.40 -1.71
CA GLU A 66 4.81 -17.41 -1.17
C GLU A 66 6.04 -17.60 -2.07
N ASN A 67 5.84 -17.66 -3.39
CA ASN A 67 6.94 -17.72 -4.35
C ASN A 67 7.84 -16.49 -4.25
N PHE A 68 7.24 -15.30 -4.10
CA PHE A 68 7.97 -14.06 -3.92
C PHE A 68 8.78 -14.07 -2.61
N GLN A 69 8.19 -14.53 -1.50
CA GLN A 69 8.89 -14.70 -0.23
C GLN A 69 10.08 -15.67 -0.34
N GLN A 70 9.86 -16.84 -0.96
CA GLN A 70 10.90 -17.85 -1.13
C GLN A 70 12.04 -17.33 -2.01
N ALA A 71 11.71 -16.61 -3.09
CA ALA A 71 12.71 -15.96 -3.93
C ALA A 71 13.55 -14.95 -3.13
N MET A 72 12.92 -14.12 -2.29
CA MET A 72 13.62 -13.18 -1.42
C MET A 72 14.53 -13.88 -0.41
N ASP A 73 14.06 -14.94 0.23
CA ASP A 73 14.83 -15.66 1.24
C ASP A 73 16.00 -16.47 0.66
N ALA A 74 15.96 -16.76 -0.64
CA ALA A 74 17.00 -17.44 -1.41
C ALA A 74 18.03 -16.49 -2.04
N ARG A 75 17.84 -15.17 -1.98
CA ARG A 75 18.80 -14.20 -2.52
C ARG A 75 20.07 -14.10 -1.67
N ASP A 76 21.18 -13.88 -2.36
CA ASP A 76 22.49 -13.63 -1.75
C ASP A 76 22.74 -12.13 -1.49
N ASP A 77 22.08 -11.24 -2.22
CA ASP A 77 22.22 -9.80 -2.09
C ASP A 77 21.28 -9.19 -1.03
N PHE A 78 21.69 -8.05 -0.48
CA PHE A 78 20.94 -7.37 0.58
C PHE A 78 19.68 -6.72 0.00
N ILE A 79 18.50 -7.14 0.47
CA ILE A 79 17.22 -6.51 0.16
C ILE A 79 16.97 -5.35 1.12
N SER A 80 16.56 -4.18 0.65
CA SER A 80 16.22 -3.02 1.49
C SER A 80 14.75 -2.97 1.85
N CYS A 81 13.84 -3.28 0.92
CA CYS A 81 12.40 -3.30 1.17
C CYS A 81 11.66 -4.18 0.16
N ALA A 82 10.41 -4.50 0.48
CA ALA A 82 9.48 -5.09 -0.48
C ALA A 82 8.16 -4.32 -0.55
N PHE A 83 7.63 -4.17 -1.76
CA PHE A 83 6.32 -3.61 -2.05
C PHE A 83 5.42 -4.72 -2.61
N VAL A 84 4.17 -4.78 -2.12
CA VAL A 84 3.15 -5.70 -2.62
C VAL A 84 1.91 -4.89 -2.97
N VAL A 85 1.53 -4.90 -4.24
CA VAL A 85 0.35 -4.18 -4.73
C VAL A 85 -0.73 -5.19 -5.09
N LEU A 86 -1.88 -5.08 -4.42
CA LEU A 86 -3.02 -5.98 -4.58
C LEU A 86 -4.19 -5.20 -5.16
N MET A 87 -4.60 -5.53 -6.38
CA MET A 87 -5.67 -4.83 -7.09
C MET A 87 -6.76 -5.80 -7.52
N ALA A 88 -7.91 -5.79 -6.86
CA ALA A 88 -9.04 -6.66 -7.20
C ALA A 88 -10.39 -5.98 -6.88
N HIS A 89 -11.48 -6.70 -7.13
CA HIS A 89 -12.69 -6.46 -6.35
C HIS A 89 -12.48 -7.03 -4.94
N GLY A 90 -13.26 -6.57 -3.99
CA GLY A 90 -13.12 -7.01 -2.61
C GLY A 90 -14.35 -6.64 -1.79
N LEU A 91 -14.34 -7.16 -0.57
CA LEU A 91 -15.22 -6.79 0.53
C LEU A 91 -14.31 -6.66 1.76
N GLU A 92 -14.85 -6.18 2.88
CA GLU A 92 -14.12 -6.01 4.14
C GLU A 92 -13.13 -7.15 4.43
N GLY A 93 -11.83 -6.82 4.51
CA GLY A 93 -10.75 -7.76 4.78
C GLY A 93 -10.38 -8.76 3.66
N ARG A 94 -11.06 -8.74 2.51
CA ARG A 94 -10.97 -9.82 1.49
C ARG A 94 -10.82 -9.32 0.07
N LEU A 95 -10.09 -10.07 -0.74
CA LEU A 95 -9.97 -9.87 -2.19
C LEU A 95 -10.68 -10.98 -2.96
N LYS A 96 -11.35 -10.63 -4.05
CA LYS A 96 -12.00 -11.57 -4.97
C LYS A 96 -11.04 -11.91 -6.12
N GLY A 97 -10.67 -13.20 -6.23
CA GLY A 97 -9.88 -13.73 -7.35
C GLY A 97 -10.66 -13.77 -8.66
N GLU A 98 -9.96 -14.07 -9.77
CA GLU A 98 -10.64 -14.29 -11.07
C GLU A 98 -11.65 -15.44 -11.02
N ASP A 99 -11.38 -16.45 -10.20
CA ASP A 99 -12.24 -17.62 -9.96
C ASP A 99 -13.44 -17.31 -9.06
N GLU A 100 -13.68 -16.04 -8.77
CA GLU A 100 -14.75 -15.51 -7.93
C GLU A 100 -14.70 -15.91 -6.45
N LYS A 101 -13.65 -16.61 -6.03
CA LYS A 101 -13.42 -16.96 -4.64
C LYS A 101 -12.74 -15.81 -3.89
N MET A 102 -12.89 -15.83 -2.58
CA MET A 102 -12.32 -14.81 -1.69
C MET A 102 -11.03 -15.32 -1.05
N VAL A 103 -10.07 -14.43 -0.87
CA VAL A 103 -8.85 -14.62 -0.07
C VAL A 103 -8.78 -13.54 1.01
N GLU A 104 -8.42 -13.93 2.23
CA GLU A 104 -8.24 -13.00 3.35
C GLU A 104 -6.93 -12.23 3.18
N LEU A 105 -6.98 -10.91 3.36
CA LEU A 105 -5.80 -10.05 3.33
C LEU A 105 -4.80 -10.42 4.43
N GLU A 106 -5.29 -10.82 5.61
CA GLU A 106 -4.44 -11.23 6.74
C GLU A 106 -3.53 -12.40 6.36
N ASN A 107 -4.06 -13.40 5.63
CA ASN A 107 -3.27 -14.55 5.17
C ASN A 107 -2.15 -14.11 4.23
N LEU A 108 -2.42 -13.13 3.37
CA LEU A 108 -1.42 -12.57 2.46
C LEU A 108 -0.35 -11.79 3.24
N PHE A 109 -0.75 -10.94 4.19
CA PHE A 109 0.19 -10.15 4.99
C PHE A 109 1.10 -11.01 5.87
N GLU A 110 0.59 -12.17 6.33
CA GLU A 110 1.35 -13.12 7.14
C GLU A 110 2.59 -13.66 6.41
N VAL A 111 2.53 -13.79 5.08
CA VAL A 111 3.62 -14.38 4.26
C VAL A 111 4.95 -13.61 4.43
N LEU A 112 4.91 -12.27 4.46
CA LEU A 112 6.13 -11.45 4.54
C LEU A 112 6.46 -10.92 5.94
N ASN A 113 5.75 -11.38 6.98
CA ASN A 113 6.00 -10.90 8.35
C ASN A 113 7.42 -11.28 8.84
N ASN A 114 7.85 -10.72 9.98
CA ASN A 114 9.21 -10.93 10.50
C ASN A 114 9.49 -12.40 10.88
N LYS A 115 8.45 -13.22 11.08
CA LYS A 115 8.59 -14.66 11.37
C LYS A 115 8.86 -15.43 10.09
N ASN A 116 8.07 -15.17 9.04
CA ASN A 116 7.97 -16.01 7.85
C ASN A 116 8.90 -15.59 6.71
N CYS A 117 9.31 -14.32 6.62
CA CYS A 117 10.29 -13.85 5.64
C CYS A 117 11.57 -13.38 6.33
N ARG A 118 12.63 -14.18 6.24
CA ARG A 118 13.93 -13.86 6.84
C ARG A 118 14.55 -12.62 6.21
N ALA A 119 14.47 -12.50 4.88
CA ALA A 119 15.14 -11.44 4.13
C ALA A 119 14.59 -10.05 4.45
N LEU A 120 13.34 -9.95 4.92
CA LEU A 120 12.66 -8.70 5.28
C LEU A 120 12.58 -8.44 6.80
N ARG A 121 13.22 -9.24 7.65
CA ARG A 121 13.23 -8.96 9.10
C ARG A 121 13.78 -7.57 9.39
N ALA A 122 13.04 -6.79 10.18
CA ALA A 122 13.37 -5.41 10.52
C ALA A 122 13.40 -4.42 9.33
N LYS A 123 12.85 -4.80 8.16
CA LYS A 123 12.85 -4.00 6.93
C LYS A 123 11.44 -3.64 6.48
N PRO A 124 11.25 -2.54 5.74
CA PRO A 124 9.93 -2.11 5.31
C PRO A 124 9.24 -3.10 4.39
N LYS A 125 7.98 -3.42 4.72
CA LYS A 125 7.03 -4.18 3.90
C LYS A 125 5.85 -3.27 3.62
N VAL A 126 5.73 -2.81 2.39
CA VAL A 126 4.68 -1.86 2.00
C VAL A 126 3.62 -2.59 1.19
N TYR A 127 2.39 -2.54 1.66
CA TYR A 127 1.24 -3.13 0.99
C TYR A 127 0.33 -2.02 0.48
N ILE A 128 0.06 -2.02 -0.83
CA ILE A 128 -0.89 -1.09 -1.47
C ILE A 128 -2.09 -1.91 -1.92
N VAL A 129 -3.26 -1.61 -1.38
CA VAL A 129 -4.49 -2.38 -1.64
C VAL A 129 -5.52 -1.50 -2.32
N GLN A 130 -5.75 -1.76 -3.61
CA GLN A 130 -6.80 -1.13 -4.42
C GLN A 130 -7.96 -2.12 -4.59
N ALA A 131 -8.87 -2.12 -3.62
CA ALA A 131 -10.08 -2.91 -3.60
C ALA A 131 -11.17 -2.20 -2.78
N CYS A 132 -12.43 -2.50 -3.07
CA CYS A 132 -13.53 -2.09 -2.20
C CYS A 132 -13.39 -2.78 -0.84
N ARG A 133 -13.71 -2.06 0.24
CA ARG A 133 -13.72 -2.61 1.60
C ARG A 133 -15.13 -2.63 2.21
N GLY A 134 -16.15 -2.46 1.36
CA GLY A 134 -17.56 -2.45 1.69
C GLY A 134 -18.39 -1.85 0.56
N GLU A 135 -19.65 -1.55 0.85
CA GLU A 135 -20.64 -1.09 -0.15
C GLU A 135 -21.10 0.36 0.09
N HIS A 136 -20.65 1.03 1.16
CA HIS A 136 -21.05 2.39 1.47
C HIS A 136 -20.42 3.41 0.50
N ARG A 137 -21.19 4.45 0.18
CA ARG A 137 -20.76 5.59 -0.64
C ARG A 137 -20.61 6.81 0.26
N ASP A 138 -19.48 7.51 0.16
CA ASP A 138 -19.22 8.74 0.93
C ASP A 138 -19.72 9.98 0.15
N PRO A 139 -20.70 10.75 0.67
CA PRO A 139 -21.15 12.01 0.08
C PRO A 139 -20.24 13.21 0.42
N GLY A 140 -19.32 13.09 1.39
CA GLY A 140 -18.55 14.19 1.96
C GLY A 140 -19.29 14.98 3.04
N GLU A 141 -18.55 15.63 3.94
CA GLU A 141 -19.06 16.40 5.09
C GLU A 141 -18.39 17.78 5.18
N THR A 142 -19.06 18.77 5.78
CA THR A 142 -18.50 20.12 6.02
C THR A 142 -17.74 20.17 7.36
N VAL A 143 -16.48 20.62 7.37
CA VAL A 143 -15.60 20.52 8.55
C VAL A 143 -15.69 21.75 9.47
N SER A 144 -15.89 21.51 10.77
CA SER A 144 -15.43 22.36 11.89
C SER A 144 -14.65 21.44 12.83
N GLY A 145 -13.39 21.79 13.10
CA GLY A 145 -12.37 20.85 13.60
C GLY A 145 -12.21 20.79 15.11
N ASP A 146 -11.58 19.71 15.57
CA ASP A 146 -10.76 19.64 16.78
C ASP A 146 -9.80 18.43 16.71
N ASP A 147 -8.62 18.58 17.32
CA ASP A 147 -7.45 17.70 17.24
C ASP A 147 -7.46 16.52 18.22
N ILE A 148 -6.79 15.41 17.86
CA ILE A 148 -6.51 14.27 18.76
C ILE A 148 -5.02 13.93 18.73
N VAL A 149 -4.43 13.68 19.92
CA VAL A 149 -3.01 13.39 20.15
C VAL A 149 -2.84 11.99 20.77
N MET A 150 -1.79 11.24 20.39
CA MET A 150 -1.39 9.97 21.04
C MET A 150 0.08 9.97 21.49
N ILE A 151 0.40 9.14 22.51
CA ILE A 151 1.70 9.01 23.20
C ILE A 151 2.20 7.55 23.11
N ALA A 152 3.51 7.33 22.93
CA ALA A 152 4.17 6.02 23.02
C ALA A 152 5.38 6.01 23.99
N LYS A 153 5.79 4.82 24.48
CA LYS A 153 6.98 4.57 25.33
C LYS A 153 7.78 3.32 24.91
N ASP A 154 9.09 3.39 25.24
CA ASP A 154 10.29 2.53 25.11
C ASP A 154 10.29 1.05 24.66
N SER A 155 11.46 0.69 24.09
CA SER A 155 11.79 -0.49 23.28
C SER A 155 12.10 -1.81 24.02
N PRO A 156 11.60 -2.96 23.53
CA PRO A 156 12.11 -4.30 23.87
C PRO A 156 13.28 -4.77 22.98
N GLN A 157 14.09 -5.73 23.49
CA GLN A 157 15.20 -6.39 22.76
C GLN A 157 14.76 -7.41 21.68
N THR A 158 13.46 -7.45 21.38
CA THR A 158 12.84 -8.29 20.35
C THR A 158 11.89 -7.43 19.53
N ILE A 159 11.86 -7.62 18.21
CA ILE A 159 10.89 -6.92 17.34
C ILE A 159 9.57 -7.70 17.31
N PRO A 160 8.41 -7.02 17.34
CA PRO A 160 7.12 -7.68 17.11
C PRO A 160 7.09 -8.42 15.77
N THR A 161 6.29 -9.50 15.69
CA THR A 161 6.07 -10.23 14.43
C THR A 161 5.55 -9.32 13.32
N TYR A 162 4.68 -8.37 13.69
CA TYR A 162 4.03 -7.40 12.80
C TYR A 162 4.56 -5.99 13.09
N THR A 163 5.77 -5.69 12.62
CA THR A 163 6.33 -4.35 12.61
C THR A 163 7.12 -4.12 11.31
N ASP A 164 7.46 -2.87 11.02
CA ASP A 164 8.02 -2.44 9.74
C ASP A 164 7.07 -2.71 8.56
N THR A 165 5.75 -2.70 8.83
CA THR A 165 4.71 -2.79 7.81
C THR A 165 4.05 -1.44 7.59
N LEU A 166 3.65 -1.19 6.35
CA LEU A 166 2.83 -0.05 5.97
C LEU A 166 1.72 -0.56 5.05
N HIS A 167 0.47 -0.53 5.52
CA HIS A 167 -0.69 -0.83 4.69
C HIS A 167 -1.32 0.47 4.21
N ILE A 168 -1.56 0.56 2.91
CA ILE A 168 -2.15 1.72 2.24
C ILE A 168 -3.36 1.21 1.47
N TYR A 169 -4.55 1.49 1.99
CA TYR A 169 -5.81 1.11 1.37
C TYR A 169 -6.35 2.27 0.55
N SER A 170 -6.86 1.99 -0.65
CA SER A 170 -7.43 3.02 -1.54
C SER A 170 -8.67 3.71 -0.98
N THR A 171 -9.31 3.12 0.03
CA THR A 171 -10.49 3.63 0.71
C THR A 171 -10.51 3.14 2.15
N VAL A 172 -11.15 3.92 3.03
CA VAL A 172 -11.45 3.50 4.41
C VAL A 172 -12.42 2.31 4.42
N GLU A 173 -12.34 1.51 5.49
CA GLU A 173 -13.20 0.34 5.71
C GLU A 173 -14.70 0.65 5.57
N GLY A 174 -15.44 -0.22 4.89
CA GLY A 174 -16.87 -0.04 4.63
C GLY A 174 -17.20 0.69 3.33
N TYR A 175 -16.23 1.35 2.66
CA TYR A 175 -16.50 2.22 1.51
C TYR A 175 -16.01 1.65 0.17
N ILE A 176 -16.57 2.19 -0.92
CA ILE A 176 -16.25 1.83 -2.30
C ILE A 176 -14.97 2.52 -2.77
N ALA A 177 -14.08 1.75 -3.41
CA ALA A 177 -12.94 2.29 -4.13
C ALA A 177 -13.32 2.57 -5.59
N TYR A 178 -13.10 3.80 -6.07
CA TYR A 178 -13.55 4.24 -7.39
C TYR A 178 -12.44 4.16 -8.43
N ARG A 179 -12.84 3.92 -9.67
CA ARG A 179 -11.95 3.85 -10.83
C ARG A 179 -12.60 4.43 -12.07
N HIS A 180 -11.80 5.10 -12.90
CA HIS A 180 -12.19 5.54 -14.22
C HIS A 180 -11.86 4.46 -15.27
N ASP A 181 -12.78 4.21 -16.20
CA ASP A 181 -12.71 3.10 -17.16
C ASP A 181 -11.50 3.15 -18.11
N LYS A 182 -10.87 4.32 -18.28
CA LYS A 182 -9.74 4.53 -19.19
C LYS A 182 -8.45 4.99 -18.51
N GLU A 183 -8.59 5.83 -17.49
CA GLU A 183 -7.44 6.50 -16.86
C GLU A 183 -6.91 5.74 -15.64
N GLY A 184 -7.60 4.67 -15.23
CA GLY A 184 -7.26 3.95 -14.02
C GLY A 184 -7.91 4.57 -12.79
N SER A 185 -7.47 4.14 -11.62
CA SER A 185 -8.03 4.55 -10.35
C SER A 185 -7.40 5.85 -9.89
N CYS A 186 -8.24 6.79 -9.43
CA CYS A 186 -7.77 8.09 -8.95
C CYS A 186 -6.70 7.93 -7.85
N PHE A 187 -6.87 6.92 -6.99
CA PHE A 187 -5.90 6.57 -5.96
C PHE A 187 -4.54 6.14 -6.54
N ILE A 188 -4.49 5.14 -7.44
CA ILE A 188 -3.20 4.65 -7.98
C ILE A 188 -2.51 5.73 -8.81
N GLN A 189 -3.25 6.45 -9.66
CA GLN A 189 -2.67 7.54 -10.46
C GLN A 189 -2.08 8.63 -9.56
N THR A 190 -2.85 9.09 -8.55
CA THR A 190 -2.37 10.12 -7.60
C THR A 190 -1.15 9.63 -6.81
N LEU A 191 -1.16 8.36 -6.38
CA LEU A 191 -0.03 7.76 -5.65
C LEU A 191 1.23 7.74 -6.52
N VAL A 192 1.12 7.26 -7.76
CA VAL A 192 2.23 7.20 -8.71
C VAL A 192 2.79 8.61 -8.97
N ASP A 193 1.93 9.59 -9.25
CA ASP A 193 2.35 10.96 -9.51
C ASP A 193 3.12 11.55 -8.31
N VAL A 194 2.57 11.41 -7.10
CA VAL A 194 3.24 11.95 -5.91
C VAL A 194 4.58 11.25 -5.65
N PHE A 195 4.64 9.93 -5.79
CA PHE A 195 5.85 9.15 -5.52
C PHE A 195 6.96 9.38 -6.56
N THR A 196 6.60 9.76 -7.78
CA THR A 196 7.55 10.03 -8.87
C THR A 196 7.97 11.49 -8.96
N GLU A 197 7.14 12.45 -8.52
CA GLU A 197 7.39 13.88 -8.69
C GLU A 197 7.80 14.64 -7.41
N ARG A 198 7.52 14.09 -6.22
CA ARG A 198 7.80 14.76 -4.93
C ARG A 198 8.87 14.04 -4.15
N LYS A 199 9.67 14.76 -3.37
CA LYS A 199 10.65 14.16 -2.44
C LYS A 199 10.19 14.27 -1.00
N GLY A 200 10.39 13.20 -0.23
CA GLY A 200 10.02 13.15 1.18
C GLY A 200 10.04 11.73 1.72
N SER A 201 9.84 11.60 3.03
CA SER A 201 9.57 10.30 3.62
C SER A 201 8.24 9.77 3.08
N ILE A 202 8.08 8.45 3.03
CA ILE A 202 6.88 7.82 2.47
C ILE A 202 5.59 8.31 3.14
N LEU A 203 5.62 8.63 4.43
CA LEU A 203 4.45 9.14 5.15
C LEU A 203 4.10 10.58 4.77
N GLU A 204 5.10 11.42 4.48
CA GLU A 204 4.87 12.78 3.95
C GLU A 204 4.30 12.72 2.53
N LEU A 205 4.85 11.83 1.69
CA LEU A 205 4.31 11.58 0.34
C LEU A 205 2.86 11.10 0.42
N LEU A 206 2.56 10.15 1.32
CA LEU A 206 1.19 9.65 1.50
C LEU A 206 0.25 10.72 2.07
N THR A 207 0.74 11.63 2.90
CA THR A 207 -0.05 12.79 3.36
C THR A 207 -0.45 13.68 2.18
N GLU A 208 0.47 13.90 1.23
CA GLU A 208 0.15 14.63 -0.02
C GLU A 208 -0.84 13.86 -0.91
N VAL A 209 -0.74 12.52 -0.98
CA VAL A 209 -1.74 11.68 -1.67
C VAL A 209 -3.12 11.85 -1.02
N THR A 210 -3.21 11.73 0.31
CA THR A 210 -4.45 11.95 1.06
C THR A 210 -5.02 13.34 0.80
N ARG A 211 -4.19 14.39 0.82
CA ARG A 211 -4.63 15.77 0.53
C ARG A 211 -5.24 15.89 -0.87
N ARG A 212 -4.56 15.39 -1.90
CA ARG A 212 -5.06 15.42 -3.29
C ARG A 212 -6.35 14.63 -3.46
N MET A 213 -6.45 13.46 -2.83
CA MET A 213 -7.65 12.61 -2.85
C MET A 213 -8.84 13.30 -2.17
N ALA A 214 -8.63 13.94 -1.02
CA ALA A 214 -9.66 14.68 -0.30
C ALA A 214 -10.18 15.90 -1.09
N GLU A 215 -9.30 16.59 -1.81
CA GLU A 215 -9.65 17.73 -2.66
C GLU A 215 -10.38 17.31 -3.94
N ALA A 216 -10.04 16.15 -4.50
CA ALA A 216 -10.68 15.63 -5.71
C ALA A 216 -12.18 15.37 -5.50
N GLU A 217 -12.98 15.66 -6.52
CA GLU A 217 -14.37 15.22 -6.61
C GLU A 217 -14.50 14.22 -7.75
N LEU A 218 -15.01 13.03 -7.45
CA LEU A 218 -15.26 12.01 -8.45
C LEU A 218 -16.73 12.08 -8.86
N ILE A 219 -16.99 12.16 -10.16
CA ILE A 219 -18.35 12.08 -10.68
C ILE A 219 -18.63 10.63 -11.09
N GLN A 220 -19.55 9.98 -10.39
CA GLN A 220 -20.03 8.64 -10.75
C GLN A 220 -21.56 8.65 -10.83
N GLU A 221 -22.11 8.15 -11.95
CA GLU A 221 -23.56 8.14 -12.20
C GLU A 221 -24.20 9.54 -12.02
N GLY A 222 -23.47 10.59 -12.41
CA GLY A 222 -23.92 11.98 -12.28
C GLY A 222 -23.89 12.57 -10.86
N ASN A 223 -23.39 11.82 -9.86
CA ASN A 223 -23.28 12.28 -8.48
C ASN A 223 -21.82 12.50 -8.08
N ALA A 224 -21.55 13.58 -7.35
CA ALA A 224 -20.25 13.82 -6.72
C ALA A 224 -20.02 12.80 -5.59
N ARG A 225 -18.80 12.26 -5.52
CA ARG A 225 -18.35 11.28 -4.54
C ARG A 225 -16.98 11.67 -4.02
N LYS A 226 -16.74 11.37 -2.74
CA LYS A 226 -15.44 11.49 -2.09
C LYS A 226 -14.85 10.11 -1.82
N VAL A 227 -13.51 10.07 -1.81
CA VAL A 227 -12.73 8.88 -1.50
C VAL A 227 -11.47 9.34 -0.80
N ASN A 228 -11.13 8.69 0.30
CA ASN A 228 -9.90 8.99 1.02
C ASN A 228 -9.17 7.68 1.34
N PRO A 229 -7.86 7.58 1.06
CA PRO A 229 -7.11 6.39 1.44
C PRO A 229 -6.96 6.27 2.96
N GLU A 230 -6.83 5.03 3.43
CA GLU A 230 -6.50 4.72 4.83
C GLU A 230 -5.05 4.25 4.91
N ILE A 231 -4.27 4.85 5.81
CA ILE A 231 -2.84 4.55 6.00
C ILE A 231 -2.65 3.97 7.40
N GLN A 232 -2.17 2.73 7.47
CA GLN A 232 -1.85 2.05 8.72
C GLN A 232 -0.36 1.74 8.75
N SER A 233 0.38 2.40 9.66
CA SER A 233 1.83 2.29 9.75
C SER A 233 2.27 1.67 11.06
N THR A 234 3.16 0.69 10.96
CA THR A 234 4.00 0.19 12.06
C THR A 234 5.50 0.40 11.75
N LEU A 235 5.81 1.28 10.80
CA LEU A 235 7.18 1.68 10.49
C LEU A 235 7.82 2.30 11.73
N ARG A 236 9.07 1.90 11.99
CA ARG A 236 9.84 2.34 13.16
C ARG A 236 10.87 3.42 12.82
N LYS A 237 11.13 3.62 11.53
CA LYS A 237 12.11 4.56 10.98
C LYS A 237 11.51 5.29 9.79
N ARG A 238 12.12 6.40 9.38
CA ARG A 238 11.73 7.06 8.14
C ARG A 238 12.16 6.21 6.94
N LEU A 239 11.25 6.08 5.97
CA LEU A 239 11.49 5.40 4.71
C LEU A 239 11.53 6.46 3.60
N TYR A 240 12.64 6.53 2.88
CA TYR A 240 12.81 7.36 1.69
C TYR A 240 13.02 6.46 0.47
N LEU A 241 12.40 6.79 -0.66
CA LEU A 241 12.48 5.98 -1.90
C LEU A 241 13.36 6.62 -2.98
N GLN A 242 13.78 7.88 -2.82
CA GLN A 242 14.58 8.64 -3.79
C GLN A 242 16.00 8.93 -3.30
#